data_AF-A0A8S1TLU1-F1
#
_entry.id   AF-A0A8S1TLU1-F1
#
_cell.length_a   1.000
_cell.length_b   1.000
_cell.length_c   1.000
_cell.angle_alpha   90.00
_cell.angle_beta   90.00
_cell.angle_gamma   90.00
#
_symmetry.space_group_name_H-M   'P 1'
#
loop_
_entity.id
_entity.type
_entity.pdbx_description
1 polymer ?
#
loop_
_entity_poly.entity_id
_entity_poly.type
_entity_poly.pdbx_seq_one_letter_code
_entity_poly.pdbx_strand_id
1 'polypeptide(L)'
;MSLQFQPNAIQVLGAFQRVGLNQGQAYQPDQIYQALDQLTGQAYDRDVATQIYEQCTPNQRGQVQIEEFSQILISADAMLKKKINDTEKQIQQLVEESRDCQRQVQEIQYTQQQNQYGIDTDSSLNLIIKSASGITVQDFIQSYVSISVDNNEQIAQQSGGDKFYPIFNEQLGFQIKTGRENVTLSLLIQDRNQKKSLVGQAKLDLVKLQDQQVQSLQLQLQNDKQQFAAPTIQFEIQWIHNKLKYYQELISKFEAEIQQHYNDIEDYKRDLFVVQQPFMDKNQRQNLQSSLKPQTSSKVQTNSALLYQQQQNQPQIYKPTPPQQSQRQNQDNIQPQFQGEASEELSDEIYYGFILYLLMIVLSMFQCFARPAYVDILLGILYLLIISRDCFTPEYLKIVGAITVFSIVLDIFWIAIYKNWWSGTDKTLPTWGEAGDPIVRITIVFCIFNMILKTALCYIIFHYYKAAQSSQVLKIKAWQFEFQIGILKQNLFTSDKRLLS
;
A
#
# COMPACT_ATOMS: atom_id res chain seq x y z
N MET A 1 18.82 -10.07 -19.36
CA MET A 1 18.86 -11.52 -19.69
C MET A 1 18.07 -12.24 -18.61
N SER A 2 17.02 -12.96 -18.97
CA SER A 2 16.26 -13.75 -18.00
C SER A 2 17.02 -15.04 -17.68
N LEU A 3 17.24 -15.30 -16.39
CA LEU A 3 17.68 -16.61 -15.90
C LEU A 3 16.53 -17.61 -16.11
N GLN A 4 16.43 -18.17 -17.31
CA GLN A 4 15.34 -19.08 -17.70
C GLN A 4 15.46 -20.49 -17.09
N PHE A 5 16.53 -20.78 -16.36
CA PHE A 5 16.70 -22.08 -15.73
C PHE A 5 15.78 -22.20 -14.51
N GLN A 6 14.89 -23.20 -14.51
CA GLN A 6 14.03 -23.57 -13.40
C GLN A 6 14.40 -24.99 -12.95
N PRO A 7 15.20 -25.15 -11.89
CA PRO A 7 15.50 -26.47 -11.38
C PRO A 7 14.21 -27.12 -10.87
N ASN A 8 13.87 -28.29 -11.39
CA ASN A 8 12.80 -29.11 -10.82
C ASN A 8 13.39 -30.16 -9.86
N ALA A 9 12.56 -30.64 -8.92
CA ALA A 9 12.99 -31.60 -7.89
C ALA A 9 13.65 -32.85 -8.48
N ILE A 10 13.15 -33.34 -9.61
CA ILE A 10 13.69 -34.53 -10.28
C ILE A 10 15.11 -34.27 -10.80
N GLN A 11 15.37 -33.11 -11.38
CA GLN A 11 16.69 -32.71 -11.89
C GLN A 11 17.70 -32.52 -10.77
N VAL A 12 17.30 -31.87 -9.68
CA VAL A 12 18.16 -31.62 -8.51
C VAL A 12 18.54 -32.95 -7.85
N LEU A 13 17.54 -33.81 -7.57
CA LEU A 13 17.78 -35.13 -6.99
C LEU A 13 18.59 -36.03 -7.92
N GLY A 14 18.28 -36.02 -9.22
CA GLY A 14 19.04 -36.77 -10.22
C GLY A 14 20.50 -36.30 -10.33
N ALA A 15 20.76 -34.99 -10.13
CA ALA A 15 22.12 -34.47 -10.08
C ALA A 15 22.88 -35.01 -8.86
N PHE A 16 22.27 -34.97 -7.67
CA PHE A 16 22.86 -35.53 -6.45
C PHE A 16 23.11 -37.04 -6.53
N GLN A 17 22.20 -37.81 -7.15
CA GLN A 17 22.39 -39.24 -7.40
C GLN A 17 23.62 -39.52 -8.27
N ARG A 18 23.89 -38.69 -9.29
CA ARG A 18 25.07 -38.84 -10.17
C ARG A 18 26.40 -38.67 -9.45
N VAL A 19 26.42 -37.96 -8.32
CA VAL A 19 27.60 -37.77 -7.46
C VAL A 19 27.57 -38.68 -6.22
N GLY A 20 26.69 -39.69 -6.20
CA GLY A 20 26.66 -40.74 -5.18
C GLY A 20 25.77 -40.46 -3.97
N LEU A 21 24.98 -39.39 -3.98
CA LEU A 21 23.98 -39.13 -2.92
C LEU A 21 22.61 -39.70 -3.34
N ASN A 22 22.30 -40.90 -2.83
CA ASN A 22 21.03 -41.60 -3.04
C ASN A 22 19.89 -41.02 -2.22
N GLN A 23 18.68 -41.17 -2.76
CA GLN A 23 17.42 -40.82 -2.09
C GLN A 23 17.18 -41.67 -0.83
N GLY A 24 16.51 -41.08 0.17
CA GLY A 24 16.15 -41.71 1.45
C GLY A 24 17.32 -41.84 2.45
N GLN A 25 18.49 -41.28 2.13
CA GLN A 25 19.66 -41.27 3.00
C GLN A 25 19.91 -39.87 3.56
N ALA A 26 20.41 -39.81 4.80
CA ALA A 26 20.79 -38.57 5.47
C ALA A 26 22.31 -38.38 5.42
N TYR A 27 22.75 -37.17 5.10
CA TYR A 27 24.16 -36.85 4.86
C TYR A 27 24.67 -35.77 5.81
N GLN A 28 25.96 -35.85 6.13
CA GLN A 28 26.68 -34.80 6.87
C GLN A 28 26.90 -33.58 5.96
N PRO A 29 27.05 -32.36 6.53
CA PRO A 29 27.28 -31.13 5.75
C PRO A 29 28.42 -31.27 4.74
N ASP A 30 29.56 -31.81 5.17
CA ASP A 30 30.75 -31.97 4.32
C ASP A 30 30.49 -32.84 3.08
N GLN A 31 29.63 -33.86 3.21
CA GLN A 31 29.29 -34.73 2.08
C GLN A 31 28.44 -33.98 1.05
N ILE A 32 27.51 -33.14 1.52
CA ILE A 32 26.68 -32.29 0.66
C ILE A 32 27.55 -31.22 -0.02
N TYR A 33 28.49 -30.61 0.71
CA TYR A 33 29.40 -29.61 0.17
C TYR A 33 30.33 -30.19 -0.90
N GLN A 34 30.89 -31.38 -0.65
CA GLN A 34 31.70 -32.10 -1.65
C GLN A 34 30.88 -32.47 -2.89
N ALA A 35 29.63 -32.88 -2.73
CA ALA A 35 28.74 -33.16 -3.86
C ALA A 35 28.47 -31.89 -4.70
N LEU A 36 28.24 -30.74 -4.06
CA LEU A 36 28.09 -29.46 -4.74
C LEU A 36 29.36 -29.05 -5.50
N ASP A 37 30.55 -29.29 -4.95
CA ASP A 37 31.81 -29.04 -5.64
C ASP A 37 31.97 -29.91 -6.89
N GLN A 38 31.62 -31.20 -6.77
CA GLN A 38 31.69 -32.13 -7.90
C GLN A 38 30.73 -31.75 -9.02
N LEU A 39 29.51 -31.31 -8.66
CA LEU A 39 28.51 -30.84 -9.61
C LEU A 39 28.94 -29.54 -10.31
N THR A 40 29.57 -28.63 -9.57
CA THR A 40 30.07 -27.36 -10.13
C THR A 40 31.39 -27.50 -10.89
N GLY A 41 32.21 -28.49 -10.55
CA GLY A 41 33.58 -28.65 -11.04
C GLY A 41 34.58 -27.66 -10.44
N GLN A 42 34.18 -26.93 -9.39
CA GLN A 42 34.98 -25.95 -8.65
C GLN A 42 34.51 -25.89 -7.20
N ALA A 43 35.14 -25.09 -6.35
CA ALA A 43 34.62 -24.86 -5.00
C ALA A 43 33.27 -24.13 -5.07
N TYR A 44 32.21 -24.76 -4.56
CA TYR A 44 30.90 -24.15 -4.37
C TYR A 44 30.95 -23.15 -3.20
N ASP A 45 30.20 -22.06 -3.31
CA ASP A 45 30.11 -21.03 -2.29
C ASP A 45 29.61 -21.62 -0.95
N ARG A 46 30.48 -21.60 0.06
CA ARG A 46 30.21 -22.23 1.35
C ARG A 46 29.17 -21.48 2.15
N ASP A 47 29.13 -20.15 2.05
CA ASP A 47 28.19 -19.35 2.83
C ASP A 47 26.76 -19.65 2.38
N VAL A 48 26.54 -19.76 1.05
CA VAL A 48 25.24 -20.15 0.49
C VAL A 48 24.90 -21.60 0.86
N ALA A 49 25.86 -22.52 0.79
CA ALA A 49 25.60 -23.92 1.15
C ALA A 49 25.23 -24.08 2.64
N THR A 50 25.90 -23.34 3.52
CA THR A 50 25.61 -23.32 4.95
C THR A 50 24.24 -22.72 5.22
N GLN A 51 23.87 -21.60 4.59
CA GLN A 51 22.54 -21.01 4.75
C GLN A 51 21.41 -21.96 4.33
N ILE A 52 21.57 -22.68 3.20
CA ILE A 52 20.58 -23.69 2.78
C ILE A 52 20.51 -24.83 3.79
N TYR A 53 21.65 -25.29 4.29
CA TYR A 53 21.73 -26.37 5.26
C TYR A 53 21.08 -26.00 6.60
N GLU A 54 21.30 -24.78 7.10
CA GLU A 54 20.72 -24.29 8.37
C GLU A 54 19.19 -24.20 8.35
N GLN A 55 18.58 -24.09 7.17
CA GLN A 55 17.12 -24.12 7.01
C GLN A 55 16.54 -25.54 7.02
N CYS A 56 17.39 -26.57 6.98
CA CYS A 56 16.96 -27.97 7.03
C CYS A 56 16.70 -28.41 8.47
N THR A 57 16.00 -29.54 8.65
CA THR A 57 15.78 -30.19 9.95
C THR A 57 16.78 -31.34 10.16
N PRO A 58 17.96 -31.08 10.77
CA PRO A 58 18.94 -32.12 10.99
C PRO A 58 18.41 -33.16 11.98
N ASN A 59 18.76 -34.42 11.74
CA ASN A 59 18.53 -35.49 12.71
C ASN A 59 19.46 -35.34 13.93
N GLN A 60 19.33 -36.23 14.92
CA GLN A 60 20.15 -36.21 16.16
C GLN A 60 21.67 -36.29 15.93
N ARG A 61 22.11 -36.69 14.72
CA ARG A 61 23.53 -36.78 14.34
C ARG A 61 24.00 -35.58 13.51
N GLY A 62 23.17 -34.55 13.37
CA GLY A 62 23.47 -33.42 12.49
C GLY A 62 23.48 -33.81 11.01
N GLN A 63 22.63 -34.74 10.58
CA GLN A 63 22.52 -35.14 9.17
C GLN A 63 21.17 -34.72 8.61
N VAL A 64 21.16 -34.34 7.33
CA VAL A 64 19.96 -33.87 6.62
C VAL A 64 19.63 -34.82 5.47
N GLN A 65 18.34 -35.08 5.24
CA GLN A 65 17.88 -35.88 4.10
C GLN A 65 18.08 -35.11 2.79
N ILE A 66 18.57 -35.78 1.75
CA ILE A 66 18.88 -35.10 0.49
C ILE A 66 17.63 -34.53 -0.20
N GLU A 67 16.46 -35.13 0.03
CA GLU A 67 15.16 -34.64 -0.43
C GLU A 67 14.82 -33.30 0.19
N GLU A 68 15.01 -33.18 1.49
CA GLU A 68 14.74 -31.96 2.23
C GLU A 68 15.70 -30.85 1.80
N PHE A 69 17.00 -31.15 1.71
CA PHE A 69 17.99 -30.20 1.21
C PHE A 69 17.65 -29.73 -0.22
N SER A 70 17.24 -30.65 -1.10
CA SER A 70 16.83 -30.34 -2.47
C SER A 70 15.58 -29.45 -2.51
N GLN A 71 14.60 -29.72 -1.64
CA GLN A 71 13.38 -28.94 -1.55
C GLN A 71 13.65 -27.52 -1.04
N ILE A 72 14.51 -27.37 -0.05
CA ILE A 72 14.92 -26.06 0.48
C ILE A 72 15.71 -25.29 -0.58
N LEU A 73 16.60 -25.95 -1.32
CA LEU A 73 17.32 -25.33 -2.43
C LEU A 73 16.36 -24.79 -3.51
N ILE A 74 15.33 -25.56 -3.89
CA ILE A 74 14.30 -25.12 -4.85
C ILE A 74 13.47 -23.97 -4.29
N SER A 75 13.14 -24.03 -2.99
CA SER A 75 12.45 -22.94 -2.30
C SER A 75 13.29 -21.66 -2.31
N ALA A 76 14.60 -21.76 -2.07
CA ALA A 76 15.52 -20.63 -2.13
C ALA A 76 15.61 -20.02 -3.54
N ASP A 77 15.68 -20.85 -4.60
CA ASP A 77 15.61 -20.39 -6.00
C ASP A 77 14.31 -19.62 -6.28
N ALA A 78 13.16 -20.17 -5.88
CA ALA A 78 11.87 -19.53 -6.06
C ALA A 78 11.75 -18.21 -5.26
N MET A 79 12.25 -18.19 -4.03
CA MET A 79 12.27 -17.01 -3.17
C MET A 79 13.14 -15.89 -3.76
N LEU A 80 14.34 -16.20 -4.25
CA LEU A 80 15.24 -15.23 -4.88
C LEU A 80 14.63 -14.65 -6.17
N LYS A 81 14.02 -15.50 -7.01
CA LYS A 81 13.27 -15.04 -8.19
C LYS A 81 12.10 -14.12 -7.83
N LYS A 82 11.37 -14.47 -6.76
CA LYS A 82 10.30 -13.63 -6.24
C LYS A 82 10.84 -12.27 -5.75
N LYS A 83 11.91 -12.27 -4.96
CA LYS A 83 12.57 -11.02 -4.50
C LYS A 83 12.99 -10.15 -5.68
N ILE A 84 13.64 -10.72 -6.70
CA ILE A 84 14.02 -9.98 -7.91
C ILE A 84 12.80 -9.34 -8.57
N ASN A 85 11.73 -10.10 -8.80
CA ASN A 85 10.51 -9.58 -9.44
C ASN A 85 9.82 -8.50 -8.58
N ASP A 86 9.72 -8.71 -7.27
CA ASP A 86 9.12 -7.75 -6.35
C ASP A 86 9.94 -6.45 -6.29
N THR A 87 11.27 -6.54 -6.28
CA THR A 87 12.16 -5.37 -6.35
C THR A 87 12.11 -4.68 -7.72
N GLU A 88 11.99 -5.42 -8.83
CA GLU A 88 11.78 -4.83 -10.17
C GLU A 88 10.47 -4.04 -10.24
N LYS A 89 9.39 -4.53 -9.62
CA LYS A 89 8.11 -3.80 -9.51
C LYS A 89 8.27 -2.54 -8.65
N GLN A 90 9.00 -2.61 -7.54
CA GLN A 90 9.29 -1.43 -6.71
C GLN A 90 10.07 -0.37 -7.50
N ILE A 91 11.08 -0.77 -8.27
CA ILE A 91 11.80 0.16 -9.16
C ILE A 91 10.86 0.80 -10.17
N GLN A 92 9.97 0.02 -10.81
CA GLN A 92 9.00 0.57 -11.77
C GLN A 92 8.11 1.64 -11.12
N GLN A 93 7.59 1.36 -9.91
CA GLN A 93 6.79 2.32 -9.16
C GLN A 93 7.59 3.60 -8.84
N LEU A 94 8.81 3.46 -8.31
CA LEU A 94 9.67 4.62 -7.99
C LEU A 94 10.04 5.44 -9.24
N VAL A 95 10.23 4.80 -10.39
CA VAL A 95 10.49 5.48 -11.66
C VAL A 95 9.28 6.29 -12.11
N GLU A 96 8.06 5.75 -11.94
CA GLU A 96 6.82 6.49 -12.22
C GLU A 96 6.65 7.68 -11.29
N GLU A 97 6.82 7.49 -9.97
CA GLU A 97 6.76 8.56 -8.97
C GLU A 97 7.82 9.64 -9.22
N SER A 98 9.04 9.25 -9.58
CA SER A 98 10.10 10.17 -9.96
C SER A 98 9.77 10.94 -11.23
N ARG A 99 9.16 10.29 -12.24
CA ARG A 99 8.73 10.97 -13.48
C ARG A 99 7.64 11.99 -13.19
N ASP A 100 6.73 11.68 -12.27
CA ASP A 100 5.67 12.61 -11.85
C ASP A 100 6.24 13.83 -11.15
N CYS A 101 7.22 13.64 -10.27
CA CYS A 101 7.95 14.75 -9.66
C CYS A 101 8.71 15.58 -10.69
N GLN A 102 9.31 14.96 -11.71
CA GLN A 102 9.97 15.68 -12.80
C GLN A 102 8.99 16.55 -13.61
N ARG A 103 7.77 16.05 -13.87
CA ARG A 103 6.70 16.85 -14.49
C ARG A 103 6.32 18.05 -13.62
N GLN A 104 6.15 17.83 -12.31
CA GLN A 104 5.85 18.91 -11.36
C GLN A 104 6.96 19.96 -11.30
N VAL A 105 8.24 19.54 -11.32
CA VAL A 105 9.38 20.47 -11.40
C VAL A 105 9.29 21.36 -12.65
N GLN A 106 9.00 20.77 -13.81
CA GLN A 106 8.87 21.54 -15.06
C GLN A 106 7.72 22.56 -14.98
N GLU A 107 6.56 22.18 -14.44
CA GLU A 107 5.41 23.07 -14.28
C GLU A 107 5.70 24.22 -13.29
N ILE A 108 6.34 23.90 -12.16
CA ILE A 108 6.68 24.86 -11.11
C ILE A 108 7.74 25.86 -11.61
N GLN A 109 8.72 25.42 -12.41
CA GLN A 109 9.76 26.31 -12.95
C GLN A 109 9.21 27.53 -13.71
N TYR A 110 8.05 27.41 -14.36
CA TYR A 110 7.43 28.53 -15.08
C TYR A 110 6.42 29.34 -14.25
N THR A 111 5.93 28.78 -13.15
CA THR A 111 4.81 29.34 -12.38
C THR A 111 5.21 29.83 -10.99
N GLN A 112 6.39 29.45 -10.49
CA GLN A 112 6.85 29.76 -9.16
C GLN A 112 6.98 31.27 -8.94
N GLN A 113 6.38 31.74 -7.86
CA GLN A 113 6.52 33.11 -7.38
C GLN A 113 7.04 33.05 -5.95
N GLN A 114 8.22 33.63 -5.74
CA GLN A 114 8.84 33.75 -4.43
C GLN A 114 8.74 35.19 -3.94
N ASN A 115 8.53 35.34 -2.64
CA ASN A 115 8.60 36.63 -1.99
C ASN A 115 10.05 37.03 -1.66
N GLN A 116 10.25 38.21 -1.06
CA GLN A 116 11.57 38.73 -0.68
C GLN A 116 12.36 37.86 0.32
N TYR A 117 11.70 36.89 0.98
CA TYR A 117 12.31 35.95 1.91
C TYR A 117 12.71 34.63 1.25
N GLY A 118 12.50 34.47 -0.07
CA GLY A 118 12.76 33.22 -0.79
C GLY A 118 11.73 32.13 -0.49
N ILE A 119 10.54 32.51 -0.02
CA ILE A 119 9.43 31.62 0.29
C ILE A 119 8.38 31.73 -0.82
N ASP A 120 7.89 30.58 -1.28
CA ASP A 120 6.83 30.50 -2.27
C ASP A 120 5.56 31.19 -1.74
N THR A 121 4.88 31.95 -2.60
CA THR A 121 3.66 32.69 -2.20
C THR A 121 2.52 31.79 -1.72
N ASP A 122 2.55 30.52 -2.10
CA ASP A 122 1.61 29.48 -1.69
C ASP A 122 2.25 28.43 -0.75
N SER A 123 3.31 28.82 -0.02
CA SER A 123 3.92 28.01 1.03
C SER A 123 2.87 27.54 2.04
N SER A 124 2.98 26.27 2.42
CA SER A 124 2.07 25.64 3.38
C SER A 124 2.83 24.94 4.51
N LEU A 125 2.31 25.13 5.73
CA LEU A 125 2.66 24.39 6.92
C LEU A 125 1.50 23.42 7.22
N ASN A 126 1.77 22.13 7.11
CA ASN A 126 0.81 21.07 7.37
C ASN A 126 1.12 20.45 8.73
N LEU A 127 0.12 20.38 9.60
CA LEU A 127 0.21 19.73 10.91
C LEU A 127 -0.83 18.61 11.00
N ILE A 128 -0.45 17.45 11.52
CA ILE A 128 -1.35 16.35 11.84
C ILE A 128 -1.27 16.11 13.34
N ILE A 129 -2.28 16.57 14.09
CA ILE A 129 -2.33 16.38 15.54
C ILE A 129 -2.76 14.94 15.81
N LYS A 130 -1.91 14.13 16.45
CA LYS A 130 -2.20 12.70 16.68
C LYS A 130 -2.92 12.53 18.01
N SER A 131 -2.28 12.88 19.11
CA SER A 131 -2.77 12.63 20.45
C SER A 131 -2.23 13.62 21.47
N ALA A 132 -2.86 13.66 22.64
CA ALA A 132 -2.27 14.26 23.83
C ALA A 132 -2.28 13.24 24.98
N SER A 133 -1.39 13.43 25.94
CA SER A 133 -1.30 12.59 27.14
C SER A 133 -0.93 13.43 28.35
N GLY A 134 -1.09 12.88 29.55
CA GLY A 134 -0.65 13.54 30.80
C GLY A 134 -1.58 14.66 31.27
N ILE A 135 -2.84 14.69 30.83
CA ILE A 135 -3.86 15.62 31.32
C ILE A 135 -4.27 15.19 32.74
N THR A 136 -4.09 16.05 33.74
CA THR A 136 -4.37 15.71 35.16
C THR A 136 -5.67 16.31 35.71
N VAL A 137 -6.30 17.22 34.98
CA VAL A 137 -7.55 17.87 35.41
C VAL A 137 -8.69 16.86 35.40
N GLN A 138 -9.48 16.72 36.47
CA GLN A 138 -10.51 15.67 36.53
C GLN A 138 -11.86 16.10 35.94
N ASP A 139 -12.23 17.37 36.10
CA ASP A 139 -13.57 17.92 35.85
C ASP A 139 -13.74 18.55 34.46
N PHE A 140 -13.40 17.82 33.40
CA PHE A 140 -13.66 18.25 32.02
C PHE A 140 -14.41 17.19 31.21
N ILE A 141 -15.12 17.64 30.19
CA ILE A 141 -15.90 16.79 29.28
C ILE A 141 -15.10 16.50 28.01
N GLN A 142 -14.43 17.51 27.45
CA GLN A 142 -13.79 17.42 26.15
C GLN A 142 -12.46 18.17 26.14
N SER A 143 -11.53 17.68 25.32
CA SER A 143 -10.27 18.35 25.02
C SER A 143 -10.18 18.69 23.53
N TYR A 144 -9.44 19.75 23.21
CA TYR A 144 -9.12 20.14 21.83
C TYR A 144 -7.77 20.84 21.80
N VAL A 145 -7.11 20.77 20.65
CA VAL A 145 -5.82 21.45 20.44
C VAL A 145 -6.06 22.65 19.53
N SER A 146 -5.77 23.85 20.01
CA SER A 146 -5.74 25.06 19.20
C SER A 146 -4.32 25.30 18.68
N ILE A 147 -4.20 25.56 17.38
CA ILE A 147 -2.94 25.89 16.73
C ILE A 147 -3.11 27.31 16.18
N SER A 148 -2.26 28.20 16.67
CA SER A 148 -2.21 29.60 16.25
C SER A 148 -0.92 29.86 15.48
N VAL A 149 -1.05 30.39 14.27
CA VAL A 149 0.04 30.90 13.45
C VAL A 149 -0.25 32.37 13.18
N ASP A 150 0.46 33.25 13.89
CA ASP A 150 0.17 34.67 14.01
C ASP A 150 -1.31 34.95 14.37
N ASN A 151 -2.10 35.50 13.43
CA ASN A 151 -3.51 35.85 13.65
C ASN A 151 -4.49 34.77 13.16
N ASN A 152 -3.98 33.65 12.64
CA ASN A 152 -4.81 32.54 12.16
C ASN A 152 -4.83 31.44 13.21
N GLU A 153 -6.02 31.05 13.63
CA GLU A 153 -6.24 29.97 14.60
C GLU A 153 -7.09 28.86 13.96
N GLN A 154 -6.66 27.62 14.12
CA GLN A 154 -7.45 26.43 13.79
C GLN A 154 -7.49 25.48 14.98
N ILE A 155 -8.54 24.68 15.10
CA ILE A 155 -8.77 23.82 16.25
C ILE A 155 -8.92 22.37 15.78
N ALA A 156 -8.12 21.48 16.34
CA ALA A 156 -8.28 20.04 16.21
C ALA A 156 -9.21 19.50 17.29
N GLN A 157 -10.30 18.86 16.89
CA GLN A 157 -11.28 18.27 17.79
C GLN A 157 -10.92 16.83 18.12
N GLN A 158 -11.23 16.41 19.35
CA GLN A 158 -11.05 15.02 19.76
C GLN A 158 -11.94 14.10 18.91
N SER A 159 -11.33 13.12 18.24
CA SER A 159 -12.01 12.11 17.43
C SER A 159 -12.13 10.75 18.13
N GLY A 160 -11.30 10.51 19.15
CA GLY A 160 -11.32 9.27 19.93
C GLY A 160 -10.47 9.33 21.21
N GLY A 161 -10.16 8.16 21.77
CA GLY A 161 -9.39 8.03 23.01
C GLY A 161 -10.18 8.35 24.28
N ASP A 162 -9.58 8.07 25.44
CA ASP A 162 -10.12 8.50 26.74
C ASP A 162 -9.86 9.99 26.96
N LYS A 163 -10.62 10.64 27.84
CA LYS A 163 -10.46 12.07 28.17
C LYS A 163 -9.02 12.42 28.56
N PHE A 164 -8.30 11.52 29.24
CA PHE A 164 -6.92 11.75 29.67
C PHE A 164 -5.87 11.43 28.59
N TYR A 165 -6.27 10.70 27.54
CA TYR A 165 -5.44 10.28 26.41
C TYR A 165 -6.20 10.51 25.09
N PRO A 166 -6.58 11.77 24.79
CA PRO A 166 -7.39 12.07 23.63
C PRO A 166 -6.62 11.81 22.34
N ILE A 167 -7.34 11.31 21.34
CA ILE A 167 -6.86 11.13 19.98
C ILE A 167 -7.59 12.13 19.08
N PHE A 168 -6.84 12.82 18.23
CA PHE A 168 -7.35 13.87 17.34
C PHE A 168 -7.31 13.40 15.89
N ASN A 169 -6.15 12.98 15.39
CA ASN A 169 -5.90 12.57 14.00
C ASN A 169 -6.44 13.57 12.96
N GLU A 170 -6.35 14.86 13.26
CA GLU A 170 -6.86 15.94 12.41
C GLU A 170 -5.70 16.67 11.71
N GLN A 171 -5.86 16.91 10.42
CA GLN A 171 -4.90 17.63 9.59
C GLN A 171 -5.29 19.09 9.43
N LEU A 172 -4.36 19.97 9.76
CA LEU A 172 -4.51 21.42 9.73
C LEU A 172 -3.46 22.04 8.82
N GLY A 173 -3.81 23.14 8.15
CA GLY A 173 -2.98 23.76 7.12
C GLY A 173 -2.92 25.28 7.29
N PHE A 174 -1.70 25.82 7.32
CA PHE A 174 -1.44 27.25 7.48
C PHE A 174 -0.56 27.78 6.36
N GLN A 175 -0.76 29.05 5.97
CA GLN A 175 0.13 29.73 5.03
C GLN A 175 1.24 30.44 5.78
N ILE A 176 2.48 30.27 5.31
CA ILE A 176 3.68 30.89 5.89
C ILE A 176 4.25 31.90 4.88
N LYS A 177 4.51 33.12 5.32
CA LYS A 177 4.95 34.24 4.47
C LYS A 177 6.42 34.58 4.69
N THR A 178 6.91 34.55 5.91
CA THR A 178 8.22 35.10 6.30
C THR A 178 9.19 34.05 6.84
N GLY A 179 8.67 32.88 7.26
CA GLY A 179 9.45 31.85 7.94
C GLY A 179 9.81 32.21 9.38
N ARG A 180 9.21 33.28 9.92
CA ARG A 180 9.42 33.81 11.28
C ARG A 180 8.13 33.91 12.08
N GLU A 181 7.05 33.37 11.54
CA GLU A 181 5.73 33.28 12.17
C GLU A 181 5.83 32.52 13.49
N ASN A 182 5.11 32.99 14.50
CA ASN A 182 5.08 32.32 15.78
C ASN A 182 4.00 31.23 15.74
N VAL A 183 4.43 29.97 15.70
CA VAL A 183 3.53 28.82 15.77
C VAL A 183 3.36 28.41 17.23
N THR A 184 2.14 28.50 17.75
CA THR A 184 1.81 28.14 19.13
C THR A 184 0.76 27.03 19.13
N LEU A 185 1.05 25.93 19.83
CA LEU A 185 0.12 24.83 20.07
C LEU A 185 -0.39 24.94 21.49
N SER A 186 -1.70 24.97 21.67
CA SER A 186 -2.38 25.13 22.95
C SER A 186 -3.33 23.96 23.17
N LEU A 187 -3.19 23.24 24.28
CA LEU A 187 -4.15 22.22 24.70
C LEU A 187 -5.19 22.86 25.61
N LEU A 188 -6.43 22.81 25.20
CA LEU A 188 -7.56 23.33 25.96
C LEU A 188 -8.51 22.21 26.36
N ILE A 189 -9.16 22.42 27.49
CA ILE A 189 -10.24 21.56 27.97
C ILE A 189 -11.50 22.39 28.17
N GLN A 190 -12.65 21.74 28.08
CA GLN A 190 -13.96 22.32 28.30
C GLN A 190 -14.65 21.62 29.47
N ASP A 191 -15.01 22.40 30.49
CA ASP A 191 -15.72 21.90 31.66
C ASP A 191 -17.23 21.68 31.39
N ARG A 192 -17.95 21.22 32.41
CA ARG A 192 -19.41 21.00 32.33
C ARG A 192 -20.22 22.28 32.11
N ASN A 193 -19.67 23.43 32.45
CA ASN A 193 -20.28 24.75 32.25
C ASN A 193 -19.90 25.36 30.90
N GLN A 194 -19.27 24.57 30.00
CA GLN A 194 -18.73 25.02 28.73
C GLN A 194 -17.61 26.07 28.84
N LYS A 195 -17.03 26.25 30.04
CA LYS A 195 -15.89 27.13 30.24
C LYS A 195 -14.64 26.44 29.69
N LYS A 196 -13.93 27.16 28.84
CA LYS A 196 -12.68 26.75 28.23
C LYS A 196 -11.52 27.14 29.15
N SER A 197 -10.64 26.20 29.48
CA SER A 197 -9.41 26.47 30.22
C SER A 197 -8.19 25.93 29.48
N LEU A 198 -7.11 26.72 29.52
CA LEU A 198 -5.82 26.33 28.97
C LEU A 198 -5.16 25.35 29.93
N VAL A 199 -4.79 24.18 29.42
CA VAL A 199 -4.01 23.19 30.17
C VAL A 199 -2.51 23.51 30.05
N GLY A 200 -2.09 23.85 28.84
CA GLY A 200 -0.73 24.30 28.56
C GLY A 200 -0.54 24.60 27.09
N GLN A 201 0.59 25.25 26.78
CA GLN A 201 0.96 25.66 25.43
C GLN A 201 2.44 25.39 25.15
N ALA A 202 2.78 25.17 23.89
CA ALA A 202 4.16 25.05 23.41
C ALA A 202 4.36 25.91 22.16
N LYS A 203 5.54 26.52 22.05
CA LYS A 203 5.95 27.26 20.86
C LYS A 203 6.83 26.40 19.98
N LEU A 204 6.62 26.48 18.68
CA LEU A 204 7.40 25.79 17.68
C LEU A 204 8.19 26.80 16.84
N ASP A 205 9.45 26.48 16.60
CA ASP A 205 10.34 27.24 15.74
C ASP A 205 10.38 26.64 14.33
N LEU A 206 9.96 27.43 13.33
CA LEU A 206 9.93 27.03 11.93
C LEU A 206 11.33 26.78 11.35
N VAL A 207 12.40 27.34 11.95
CA VAL A 207 13.78 27.12 11.49
C VAL A 207 14.15 25.64 11.50
N LYS A 208 13.56 24.85 12.41
CA LYS A 208 13.80 23.39 12.50
C LYS A 208 13.20 22.60 11.33
N LEU A 209 12.32 23.22 10.53
CA LEU A 209 11.59 22.60 9.42
C LEU A 209 12.10 23.07 8.05
N GLN A 210 13.30 23.64 7.98
CA GLN A 210 13.91 24.11 6.72
C GLN A 210 14.30 22.98 5.75
N ASP A 211 14.34 21.74 6.23
CA ASP A 211 14.55 20.54 5.41
C ASP A 211 13.31 20.13 4.62
N GLN A 212 12.15 20.76 4.90
CA GLN A 212 10.85 20.47 4.28
C GLN A 212 10.38 19.02 4.45
N GLN A 213 10.99 18.26 5.35
CA GLN A 213 10.65 16.88 5.62
C GLN A 213 9.51 16.80 6.64
N VAL A 214 8.80 15.68 6.62
CA VAL A 214 7.81 15.37 7.66
C VAL A 214 8.56 15.01 8.94
N GLN A 215 8.30 15.73 10.02
CA GLN A 215 8.88 15.46 11.34
C GLN A 215 7.78 15.01 12.30
N SER A 216 8.01 13.91 13.01
CA SER A 216 7.16 13.47 14.12
C SER A 216 7.72 14.02 15.42
N LEU A 217 6.95 14.86 16.10
CA LEU A 217 7.38 15.60 17.28
C LEU A 217 6.47 15.30 18.47
N GLN A 218 7.07 15.25 19.66
CA GLN A 218 6.37 15.26 20.93
C GLN A 218 6.79 16.49 21.73
N LEU A 219 5.85 17.38 21.99
CA LEU A 219 6.11 18.61 22.75
C LEU A 219 5.50 18.52 24.14
N GLN A 220 6.31 18.81 25.15
CA GLN A 220 5.84 19.05 26.50
C GLN A 220 5.30 20.47 26.62
N LEU A 221 4.10 20.59 27.20
CA LEU A 221 3.41 21.87 27.29
C LEU A 221 3.88 22.66 28.50
N GLN A 222 3.84 23.99 28.40
CA GLN A 222 4.09 24.92 29.50
C GLN A 222 2.76 25.53 29.96
N ASN A 223 2.57 25.65 31.28
CA ASN A 223 1.42 26.34 31.83
C ASN A 223 1.56 27.88 31.73
N ASP A 224 0.55 28.63 32.17
CA ASP A 224 0.55 30.10 32.18
C ASP A 224 1.72 30.73 32.93
N LYS A 225 2.33 29.98 33.86
CA LYS A 225 3.52 30.39 34.63
C LYS A 225 4.83 30.03 33.95
N GLN A 226 4.80 29.56 32.70
CA GLN A 226 5.95 29.07 31.93
C GLN A 226 6.66 27.87 32.58
N GLN A 227 5.98 27.15 33.47
CA GLN A 227 6.50 25.91 34.04
C GLN A 227 6.06 24.75 33.15
N PHE A 228 6.98 23.82 32.88
CA PHE A 228 6.65 22.60 32.17
C PHE A 228 5.57 21.83 32.92
N ALA A 229 4.46 21.62 32.24
CA ALA A 229 3.32 20.87 32.72
C ALA A 229 3.52 19.38 32.37
N ALA A 230 2.80 18.51 33.06
CA ALA A 230 2.77 17.08 32.75
C ALA A 230 2.27 16.74 31.33
N PRO A 231 1.32 17.50 30.72
CA PRO A 231 0.79 17.12 29.43
C PRO A 231 1.80 17.23 28.28
N THR A 232 1.68 16.30 27.34
CA THR A 232 2.43 16.31 26.08
C THR A 232 1.48 16.20 24.90
N ILE A 233 1.86 16.77 23.75
CA ILE A 233 1.14 16.63 22.47
C ILE A 233 2.08 15.93 21.49
N GLN A 234 1.57 14.89 20.83
CA GLN A 234 2.23 14.21 19.72
C GLN A 234 1.59 14.65 18.40
N PHE A 235 2.42 15.04 17.44
CA PHE A 235 1.96 15.49 16.12
C PHE A 235 3.03 15.27 15.04
N GLU A 236 2.59 15.22 13.79
CA GLU A 236 3.46 15.30 12.63
C GLU A 236 3.37 16.70 12.02
N ILE A 237 4.48 17.20 11.49
CA ILE A 237 4.54 18.53 10.88
C ILE A 237 5.44 18.55 9.66
N GLN A 238 5.06 19.33 8.66
CA GLN A 238 5.84 19.57 7.46
C GLN A 238 5.66 21.00 6.98
N TRP A 239 6.76 21.69 6.68
CA TRP A 239 6.73 23.02 6.08
C TRP A 239 7.31 23.00 4.67
N ILE A 240 6.46 23.18 3.67
CA ILE A 240 6.88 23.30 2.27
C ILE A 240 6.95 24.79 1.93
N HIS A 241 8.16 25.33 1.90
CA HIS A 241 8.44 26.75 1.64
C HIS A 241 9.01 27.02 0.25
N ASN A 242 9.59 26.00 -0.38
CA ASN A 242 10.09 26.04 -1.73
C ASN A 242 9.78 24.70 -2.41
N LYS A 243 8.67 24.67 -3.16
CA LYS A 243 8.17 23.47 -3.85
C LYS A 243 9.16 22.95 -4.86
N LEU A 244 9.84 23.84 -5.60
CA LEU A 244 10.87 23.44 -6.55
C LEU A 244 12.00 22.64 -5.86
N LYS A 245 12.53 23.20 -4.76
CA LYS A 245 13.56 22.54 -3.95
C LYS A 245 13.05 21.20 -3.39
N TYR A 246 11.82 21.19 -2.86
CA TYR A 246 11.19 19.99 -2.30
C TYR A 246 11.12 18.85 -3.33
N TYR A 247 10.59 19.10 -4.53
CA TYR A 247 10.51 18.07 -5.57
C TYR A 247 11.89 17.64 -6.09
N GLN A 248 12.87 18.55 -6.16
CA GLN A 248 14.24 18.19 -6.54
C GLN A 248 14.91 17.25 -5.52
N GLU A 249 14.70 17.51 -4.22
CA GLU A 249 15.17 16.62 -3.15
C GLU A 249 14.46 15.27 -3.20
N LEU A 250 13.15 15.26 -3.48
CA LEU A 250 12.38 14.03 -3.63
C LEU A 250 12.84 13.19 -4.84
N ILE A 251 13.11 13.82 -5.99
CA ILE A 251 13.72 13.14 -7.15
C ILE A 251 15.07 12.54 -6.77
N SER A 252 15.92 13.30 -6.08
CA SER A 252 17.25 12.82 -5.67
C SER A 252 17.14 11.61 -4.72
N LYS A 253 16.13 11.60 -3.84
CA LYS A 253 15.83 10.47 -2.96
C LYS A 253 15.38 9.25 -3.75
N PHE A 254 14.43 9.40 -4.69
CA PHE A 254 13.99 8.30 -5.54
C PHE A 254 15.12 7.73 -6.40
N GLU A 255 15.97 8.58 -6.98
CA GLU A 255 17.13 8.12 -7.74
C GLU A 255 18.11 7.30 -6.87
N ALA A 256 18.32 7.70 -5.61
CA ALA A 256 19.14 6.95 -4.66
C ALA A 256 18.50 5.59 -4.30
N GLU A 257 17.20 5.54 -4.03
CA GLU A 257 16.46 4.32 -3.72
C GLU A 257 16.43 3.36 -4.92
N ILE A 258 16.19 3.88 -6.13
CA ILE A 258 16.25 3.10 -7.38
C ILE A 258 17.65 2.48 -7.54
N GLN A 259 18.72 3.25 -7.32
CA GLN A 259 20.08 2.74 -7.42
C GLN A 259 20.37 1.66 -6.37
N GLN A 260 19.88 1.83 -5.14
CA GLN A 260 19.98 0.81 -4.10
C GLN A 260 19.29 -0.48 -4.53
N HIS A 261 18.05 -0.40 -5.03
CA HIS A 261 17.31 -1.57 -5.50
C HIS A 261 17.93 -2.26 -6.71
N TYR A 262 18.59 -1.52 -7.61
CA TYR A 262 19.39 -2.14 -8.65
C TYR A 262 20.57 -2.94 -8.08
N ASN A 263 21.24 -2.43 -7.05
CA ASN A 263 22.31 -3.18 -6.39
C ASN A 263 21.75 -4.44 -5.72
N ASP A 264 20.61 -4.34 -5.03
CA ASP A 264 19.94 -5.49 -4.41
C ASP A 264 19.59 -6.57 -5.44
N ILE A 265 19.07 -6.18 -6.61
CA ILE A 265 18.78 -7.11 -7.72
C ILE A 265 20.05 -7.82 -8.20
N GLU A 266 21.17 -7.11 -8.32
CA GLU A 266 22.43 -7.72 -8.76
C GLU A 266 22.98 -8.70 -7.72
N ASP A 267 22.82 -8.40 -6.43
CA ASP A 267 23.17 -9.32 -5.35
C ASP A 267 22.27 -10.56 -5.37
N TYR A 268 20.95 -10.40 -5.49
CA TYR A 268 20.01 -11.52 -5.62
C TYR A 268 20.28 -12.38 -6.87
N LYS A 269 20.67 -11.76 -7.99
CA LYS A 269 21.06 -12.50 -9.20
C LYS A 269 22.34 -13.29 -9.01
N ARG A 270 23.30 -12.76 -8.25
CA ARG A 270 24.53 -13.48 -7.90
C ARG A 270 24.21 -14.70 -7.04
N ASP A 271 23.41 -14.53 -6.00
CA ASP A 271 22.98 -15.62 -5.12
C ASP A 271 22.19 -16.67 -5.89
N LEU A 272 21.27 -16.23 -6.75
CA LEU A 272 20.48 -17.11 -7.61
C LEU A 272 21.37 -17.91 -8.57
N PHE A 273 22.39 -17.27 -9.14
CA PHE A 273 23.37 -17.95 -9.97
C PHE A 273 24.12 -19.03 -9.19
N VAL A 274 24.58 -18.72 -7.97
CA VAL A 274 25.26 -19.68 -7.10
C VAL A 274 24.36 -20.89 -6.83
N VAL A 275 23.11 -20.66 -6.43
CA VAL A 275 22.11 -21.73 -6.16
C VAL A 275 21.87 -22.61 -7.39
N GLN A 276 21.82 -22.02 -8.59
CA GLN A 276 21.54 -22.75 -9.84
C GLN A 276 22.78 -23.43 -10.43
N GLN A 277 23.98 -22.95 -10.12
CA GLN A 277 25.23 -23.38 -10.75
C GLN A 277 25.48 -24.91 -10.76
N PRO A 278 25.17 -25.68 -9.70
CA PRO A 278 25.40 -27.13 -9.70
C PRO A 278 24.58 -27.88 -10.75
N PHE A 279 23.47 -27.29 -11.20
CA PHE A 279 22.48 -27.97 -12.03
C PHE A 279 22.46 -27.47 -13.48
N MET A 280 23.31 -26.49 -13.81
CA MET A 280 23.44 -25.93 -15.15
C MET A 280 24.47 -26.68 -16.01
N ASP A 281 24.22 -26.74 -17.31
CA ASP A 281 25.18 -27.25 -18.28
C ASP A 281 26.46 -26.40 -18.30
N LYS A 282 27.62 -27.04 -18.55
CA LYS A 282 28.93 -26.36 -18.60
C LYS A 282 28.93 -25.12 -19.53
N ASN A 283 28.29 -25.21 -20.69
CA ASN A 283 28.20 -24.11 -21.65
C ASN A 283 27.35 -22.94 -21.11
N GLN A 284 26.22 -23.24 -20.43
CA GLN A 284 25.36 -22.21 -19.84
C GLN A 284 26.08 -21.48 -18.71
N ARG A 285 26.82 -22.21 -17.87
CA ARG A 285 27.63 -21.64 -16.79
C ARG A 285 28.69 -20.67 -17.29
N GLN A 286 29.43 -21.02 -18.35
CA GLN A 286 30.46 -20.15 -18.92
C GLN A 286 29.86 -18.84 -19.47
N ASN A 287 28.70 -18.93 -20.14
CA ASN A 287 28.01 -17.75 -20.65
C ASN A 287 27.54 -16.84 -19.50
N LEU A 288 26.98 -17.39 -18.43
CA LEU A 288 26.49 -16.62 -17.28
C LEU A 288 27.60 -16.02 -16.42
N GLN A 289 28.69 -16.75 -16.21
CA GLN A 289 29.87 -16.20 -15.51
C GLN A 289 30.48 -15.02 -16.28
N SER A 290 30.39 -15.03 -17.61
CA SER A 290 30.88 -13.90 -18.43
C SER A 290 30.04 -12.65 -18.25
N SER A 291 28.72 -12.78 -18.02
CA SER A 291 27.81 -11.64 -17.81
C SER A 291 27.80 -11.12 -16.38
N LEU A 292 28.18 -11.94 -15.39
CA LEU A 292 28.23 -11.56 -13.97
C LEU A 292 29.57 -10.96 -13.54
N LYS A 293 30.59 -10.94 -14.40
CA LYS A 293 31.85 -10.25 -14.10
C LYS A 293 31.56 -8.76 -13.92
N PRO A 294 31.90 -8.16 -12.78
CA PRO A 294 31.65 -6.75 -12.53
C PRO A 294 32.32 -5.94 -13.63
N GLN A 295 31.52 -5.27 -14.46
CA GLN A 295 32.05 -4.27 -15.38
C GLN A 295 32.75 -3.24 -14.50
N THR A 296 34.07 -3.17 -14.63
CA THR A 296 34.90 -2.19 -13.97
C THR A 296 34.52 -0.80 -14.48
N SER A 297 33.56 -0.20 -13.77
CA SER A 297 33.42 1.24 -13.60
C SER A 297 33.54 2.10 -14.85
N SER A 298 32.94 1.70 -15.98
CA SER A 298 32.44 2.72 -16.91
C SER A 298 31.26 3.36 -16.19
N LYS A 299 31.55 4.47 -15.49
CA LYS A 299 30.57 5.38 -14.89
C LYS A 299 29.35 5.36 -15.78
N VAL A 300 28.24 4.84 -15.26
CA VAL A 300 26.93 5.13 -15.82
C VAL A 300 26.86 6.65 -15.80
N GLN A 301 27.15 7.27 -16.95
CA GLN A 301 26.77 8.64 -17.22
C GLN A 301 25.26 8.58 -17.25
N THR A 302 24.67 8.67 -16.07
CA THR A 302 23.29 9.02 -15.88
C THR A 302 23.11 10.33 -16.64
N ASN A 303 22.47 10.25 -17.81
CA ASN A 303 22.09 11.40 -18.62
C ASN A 303 21.09 12.33 -17.90
N SER A 304 20.84 12.15 -16.60
CA SER A 304 20.10 13.09 -15.75
C SER A 304 20.82 14.42 -15.57
N ALA A 305 22.14 14.50 -15.78
CA ALA A 305 22.86 15.77 -15.83
C ALA A 305 22.60 16.58 -17.13
N LEU A 306 22.16 15.95 -18.22
CA LEU A 306 21.97 16.65 -19.50
C LEU A 306 20.66 17.45 -19.56
N LEU A 307 19.65 17.09 -18.76
CA LEU A 307 18.40 17.85 -18.72
C LEU A 307 18.54 19.16 -17.92
N TYR A 308 19.44 19.20 -16.93
CA TYR A 308 19.71 20.42 -16.14
C TYR A 308 20.78 21.33 -16.76
N GLN A 309 21.66 20.81 -17.64
CA GLN A 309 22.71 21.61 -18.25
C GLN A 309 22.27 22.37 -19.52
N GLN A 310 21.12 22.03 -20.12
CA GLN A 310 20.64 22.70 -21.33
C GLN A 310 19.81 23.98 -21.10
N GLN A 311 19.61 24.41 -19.85
CA GLN A 311 18.85 25.64 -19.51
C GLN A 311 19.67 26.76 -18.85
N GLN A 312 21.00 26.64 -18.69
CA GLN A 312 21.83 27.72 -18.11
C GLN A 312 22.26 28.83 -19.09
N ASN A 313 21.73 28.88 -20.32
CA ASN A 313 21.88 30.07 -21.17
C ASN A 313 20.76 31.08 -20.88
N GLN A 314 20.77 31.66 -19.69
CA GLN A 314 20.19 32.99 -19.45
C GLN A 314 21.27 33.90 -18.83
N PRO A 315 21.36 35.18 -19.26
CA PRO A 315 22.39 36.08 -18.75
C PRO A 315 22.20 36.35 -17.25
N GLN A 316 23.19 35.91 -16.47
CA GLN A 316 23.28 36.13 -15.03
C GLN A 316 23.61 37.59 -14.71
N ILE A 317 22.77 38.25 -13.90
CA ILE A 317 23.15 39.42 -13.13
C ILE A 317 23.82 38.91 -11.85
N TYR A 318 25.15 38.98 -11.82
CA TYR A 318 25.98 38.57 -10.68
C TYR A 318 25.76 39.47 -9.45
N LYS A 319 25.59 38.84 -8.29
CA LYS A 319 25.96 39.40 -6.97
C LYS A 319 26.83 38.36 -6.24
N PRO A 320 28.02 38.73 -5.74
CA PRO A 320 28.94 37.78 -5.12
C PRO A 320 28.73 37.68 -3.60
N THR A 321 28.67 36.45 -3.06
CA THR A 321 28.85 36.16 -1.63
C THR A 321 29.53 34.79 -1.45
N PRO A 322 30.42 34.59 -0.45
CA PRO A 322 31.48 33.56 -0.47
C PRO A 322 31.07 32.17 0.06
N PRO A 323 31.95 31.16 -0.04
CA PRO A 323 31.64 29.76 0.22
C PRO A 323 31.69 29.43 1.72
N GLN A 324 30.72 28.64 2.20
CA GLN A 324 30.82 27.94 3.48
C GLN A 324 30.72 26.43 3.29
N GLN A 325 31.67 25.78 3.96
CA GLN A 325 31.98 24.36 3.88
C GLN A 325 30.98 23.49 4.65
N SER A 326 30.80 22.32 4.06
CA SER A 326 30.27 21.05 4.55
C SER A 326 30.33 20.78 6.06
N GLN A 327 29.24 20.22 6.59
CA GLN A 327 29.26 19.14 7.59
C GLN A 327 28.07 18.19 7.36
N ARG A 328 28.37 16.98 6.86
CA ARG A 328 27.47 15.81 6.89
C ARG A 328 27.63 15.14 8.24
N GLN A 329 26.55 14.94 8.99
CA GLN A 329 26.49 13.92 10.03
C GLN A 329 25.15 13.18 10.00
N ASN A 330 25.29 11.86 9.89
CA ASN A 330 24.41 10.75 10.23
C ASN A 330 22.94 11.06 10.56
N GLN A 331 22.03 10.54 9.72
CA GLN A 331 20.66 10.23 10.13
C GLN A 331 20.49 8.71 10.13
N ASP A 332 20.23 8.20 11.33
CA ASP A 332 19.87 6.81 11.58
C ASP A 332 18.50 6.49 10.96
N ASN A 333 18.48 5.32 10.32
CA ASN A 333 17.31 4.65 9.78
C ASN A 333 16.23 4.44 10.85
N ILE A 334 15.09 5.10 10.72
CA ILE A 334 13.84 4.65 11.35
C ILE A 334 12.80 4.52 10.23
N GLN A 335 12.72 3.34 9.64
CA GLN A 335 11.56 2.93 8.85
C GLN A 335 10.40 2.63 9.82
N PRO A 336 9.22 3.24 9.68
CA PRO A 336 8.05 2.82 10.43
C PRO A 336 7.57 1.46 9.89
N GLN A 337 7.83 0.41 10.66
CA GLN A 337 7.22 -0.92 10.47
C GLN A 337 5.71 -0.82 10.76
N PHE A 338 4.89 -0.65 9.72
CA PHE A 338 3.47 -1.02 9.77
C PHE A 338 3.37 -2.55 9.65
N GLN A 339 3.61 -3.26 10.75
CA GLN A 339 3.29 -4.68 10.88
C GLN A 339 1.84 -4.84 11.33
N GLY A 340 0.91 -4.59 10.41
CA GLY A 340 -0.42 -5.18 10.50
C GLY A 340 -0.43 -6.43 9.65
N GLU A 341 -0.45 -7.62 10.26
CA GLU A 341 -0.72 -8.86 9.54
C GLU A 341 -2.11 -8.73 8.90
N ALA A 342 -2.15 -8.47 7.60
CA ALA A 342 -3.38 -8.51 6.83
C ALA A 342 -3.91 -9.94 6.89
N SER A 343 -5.11 -10.13 7.45
CA SER A 343 -5.73 -11.44 7.55
C SER A 343 -6.03 -11.97 6.14
N GLU A 344 -5.29 -12.99 5.72
CA GLU A 344 -5.40 -13.59 4.38
C GLU A 344 -6.82 -14.12 4.09
N GLU A 345 -7.57 -14.53 5.13
CA GLU A 345 -8.94 -15.06 5.03
C GLU A 345 -9.93 -14.09 4.38
N LEU A 346 -9.77 -12.78 4.57
CA LEU A 346 -10.73 -11.79 4.07
C LEU A 346 -10.53 -11.46 2.59
N SER A 347 -9.38 -11.82 2.00
CA SER A 347 -9.11 -11.69 0.56
C SER A 347 -10.00 -12.64 -0.25
N ASP A 348 -10.14 -13.88 0.21
CA ASP A 348 -10.81 -14.95 -0.54
C ASP A 348 -12.31 -14.71 -0.62
N GLU A 349 -12.92 -14.23 0.46
CA GLU A 349 -14.33 -13.87 0.47
C GLU A 349 -14.66 -12.79 -0.57
N ILE A 350 -13.74 -11.86 -0.89
CA ILE A 350 -14.03 -10.75 -1.81
C ILE A 350 -14.09 -11.30 -3.22
N TYR A 351 -13.15 -12.18 -3.52
CA TYR A 351 -13.10 -12.92 -4.76
C TYR A 351 -14.38 -13.74 -4.99
N TYR A 352 -14.85 -14.48 -3.97
CA TYR A 352 -16.12 -15.21 -4.06
C TYR A 352 -17.32 -14.28 -4.20
N GLY A 353 -17.34 -13.15 -3.47
CA GLY A 353 -18.37 -12.13 -3.62
C GLY A 353 -18.47 -11.61 -5.05
N PHE A 354 -17.32 -11.31 -5.68
CA PHE A 354 -17.26 -10.87 -7.07
C PHE A 354 -17.81 -11.91 -8.06
N ILE A 355 -17.43 -13.18 -7.91
CA ILE A 355 -17.93 -14.28 -8.75
C ILE A 355 -19.45 -14.42 -8.60
N LEU A 356 -19.96 -14.40 -7.36
CA LEU A 356 -21.40 -14.50 -7.08
C LEU A 356 -22.18 -13.34 -7.72
N TYR A 357 -21.63 -12.12 -7.69
CA TYR A 357 -22.22 -10.96 -8.35
C TYR A 357 -22.27 -11.08 -9.87
N LEU A 358 -21.19 -11.54 -10.52
CA LEU A 358 -21.18 -11.76 -11.97
C LEU A 358 -22.22 -12.81 -12.38
N LEU A 359 -22.31 -13.91 -11.62
CA LEU A 359 -23.30 -14.95 -11.85
C LEU A 359 -24.72 -14.43 -11.70
N MET A 360 -24.97 -13.60 -10.67
CA MET A 360 -26.26 -12.94 -10.44
C MET A 360 -26.66 -12.03 -11.62
N ILE A 361 -25.72 -11.25 -12.18
CA ILE A 361 -25.98 -10.39 -13.36
C ILE A 361 -26.40 -11.24 -14.56
N VAL A 362 -25.65 -12.30 -14.87
CA VAL A 362 -25.93 -13.19 -16.01
C VAL A 362 -27.32 -13.83 -15.87
N LEU A 363 -27.66 -14.33 -14.69
CA LEU A 363 -28.99 -14.90 -14.43
C LEU A 363 -30.09 -13.86 -14.57
N SER A 364 -29.85 -12.63 -14.11
CA SER A 364 -30.81 -11.53 -14.21
C SER A 364 -31.03 -11.12 -15.68
N MET A 365 -29.99 -11.15 -16.52
CA MET A 365 -30.13 -10.97 -17.97
C MET A 365 -30.98 -12.06 -18.62
N PHE A 366 -30.84 -13.33 -18.20
CA PHE A 366 -31.72 -14.40 -18.68
C PHE A 366 -33.16 -14.26 -18.17
N GLN A 367 -33.35 -13.78 -16.94
CA GLN A 367 -34.69 -13.51 -16.42
C GLN A 367 -35.39 -12.38 -17.18
N CYS A 368 -34.64 -11.40 -17.68
CA CYS A 368 -35.17 -10.30 -18.51
C CYS A 368 -35.92 -10.74 -19.77
N PHE A 369 -35.79 -11.99 -20.22
CA PHE A 369 -36.63 -12.50 -21.30
C PHE A 369 -38.11 -12.51 -20.92
N ALA A 370 -38.48 -12.89 -19.69
CA ALA A 370 -39.86 -13.04 -19.24
C ALA A 370 -40.24 -12.21 -18.01
N ARG A 371 -39.27 -11.63 -17.31
CA ARG A 371 -39.46 -10.84 -16.09
C ARG A 371 -38.55 -9.61 -16.10
N PRO A 372 -39.05 -8.40 -15.84
CA PRO A 372 -38.21 -7.21 -15.75
C PRO A 372 -37.31 -7.22 -14.50
N ALA A 373 -36.14 -7.88 -14.57
CA ALA A 373 -35.15 -7.98 -13.49
C ALA A 373 -34.19 -6.76 -13.43
N TYR A 374 -34.68 -5.56 -13.74
CA TYR A 374 -33.85 -4.36 -13.87
C TYR A 374 -33.18 -3.93 -12.56
N VAL A 375 -33.83 -4.16 -11.41
CA VAL A 375 -33.26 -3.86 -10.09
C VAL A 375 -32.00 -4.69 -9.84
N ASP A 376 -31.97 -5.94 -10.30
CA ASP A 376 -30.82 -6.83 -10.10
C ASP A 376 -29.65 -6.46 -11.01
N ILE A 377 -29.95 -6.06 -12.24
CA ILE A 377 -28.93 -5.52 -13.15
C ILE A 377 -28.35 -4.23 -12.58
N LEU A 378 -29.18 -3.33 -12.06
CA LEU A 378 -28.73 -2.09 -11.41
C LEU A 378 -27.87 -2.39 -10.17
N LEU A 379 -28.29 -3.34 -9.33
CA LEU A 379 -27.51 -3.79 -8.17
C LEU A 379 -26.14 -4.32 -8.60
N GLY A 380 -26.10 -5.12 -9.67
CA GLY A 380 -24.86 -5.63 -10.24
C GLY A 380 -23.93 -4.52 -10.74
N ILE A 381 -24.46 -3.53 -11.45
CA ILE A 381 -23.69 -2.38 -11.92
C ILE A 381 -23.18 -1.54 -10.75
N LEU A 382 -24.01 -1.26 -9.75
CA LEU A 382 -23.62 -0.48 -8.57
C LEU A 382 -22.47 -1.15 -7.81
N TYR A 383 -22.52 -2.48 -7.68
CA TYR A 383 -21.45 -3.22 -7.04
C TYR A 383 -20.15 -3.22 -7.87
N LEU A 384 -20.25 -3.39 -9.20
CA LEU A 384 -19.10 -3.24 -10.09
C LEU A 384 -18.47 -1.85 -9.98
N LEU A 385 -19.28 -0.80 -9.83
CA LEU A 385 -18.78 0.55 -9.60
C LEU A 385 -18.07 0.68 -8.26
N ILE A 386 -18.58 0.08 -7.19
CA ILE A 386 -17.93 0.09 -5.87
C ILE A 386 -16.56 -0.59 -5.93
N ILE A 387 -16.47 -1.76 -6.57
CA ILE A 387 -15.19 -2.45 -6.77
C ILE A 387 -14.25 -1.61 -7.63
N SER A 388 -14.74 -1.12 -8.77
CA SER A 388 -13.91 -0.39 -9.75
C SER A 388 -13.41 0.95 -9.22
N ARG A 389 -14.12 1.54 -8.25
CA ARG A 389 -13.79 2.82 -7.62
C ARG A 389 -13.17 2.66 -6.25
N ASP A 390 -12.95 1.43 -5.80
CA ASP A 390 -12.44 1.11 -4.47
C ASP A 390 -13.24 1.80 -3.33
N CYS A 391 -14.56 1.90 -3.50
CA CYS A 391 -15.44 2.69 -2.63
C CYS A 391 -16.11 1.84 -1.55
N PHE A 392 -15.34 1.07 -0.79
CA PHE A 392 -15.82 0.18 0.29
C PHE A 392 -16.16 0.90 1.60
N THR A 393 -16.73 2.11 1.51
CA THR A 393 -17.15 2.83 2.72
C THR A 393 -18.35 2.12 3.39
N PRO A 394 -18.43 2.10 4.73
CA PRO A 394 -19.54 1.47 5.45
C PRO A 394 -20.92 1.99 5.02
N GLU A 395 -21.01 3.26 4.59
CA GLU A 395 -22.25 3.89 4.09
C GLU A 395 -22.71 3.23 2.79
N TYR A 396 -21.81 3.07 1.81
CA TYR A 396 -22.16 2.42 0.54
C TYR A 396 -22.52 0.96 0.73
N LEU A 397 -21.79 0.24 1.60
CA LEU A 397 -22.09 -1.17 1.90
C LEU A 397 -23.46 -1.34 2.56
N LYS A 398 -23.85 -0.44 3.47
CA LYS A 398 -25.22 -0.41 4.04
C LYS A 398 -26.28 -0.24 2.96
N ILE A 399 -26.08 0.71 2.05
CA ILE A 399 -27.04 1.01 0.98
C ILE A 399 -27.18 -0.21 0.05
N VAL A 400 -26.07 -0.77 -0.41
CA VAL A 400 -26.10 -1.96 -1.27
C VAL A 400 -26.77 -3.13 -0.56
N GLY A 401 -26.41 -3.41 0.69
CA GLY A 401 -27.02 -4.48 1.48
C GLY A 401 -28.54 -4.30 1.64
N ALA A 402 -29.00 -3.07 1.90
CA ALA A 402 -30.43 -2.78 1.99
C ALA A 402 -31.16 -3.01 0.66
N ILE A 403 -30.57 -2.60 -0.47
CA ILE A 403 -31.14 -2.82 -1.80
C ILE A 403 -31.14 -4.32 -2.14
N THR A 404 -30.12 -5.08 -1.78
CA THR A 404 -30.07 -6.53 -1.98
C THR A 404 -31.18 -7.24 -1.20
N VAL A 405 -31.38 -6.89 0.07
CA VAL A 405 -32.50 -7.42 0.88
C VAL A 405 -33.84 -7.07 0.26
N PHE A 406 -34.02 -5.83 -0.18
CA PHE A 406 -35.25 -5.40 -0.86
C PHE A 406 -35.49 -6.20 -2.15
N SER A 407 -34.46 -6.45 -2.94
CA SER A 407 -34.53 -7.28 -4.15
C SER A 407 -34.94 -8.74 -3.85
N ILE A 408 -34.43 -9.34 -2.77
CA ILE A 408 -34.86 -10.69 -2.33
C ILE A 408 -36.36 -10.70 -2.01
N VAL A 409 -36.85 -9.67 -1.31
CA VAL A 409 -38.28 -9.54 -0.98
C VAL A 409 -39.12 -9.43 -2.26
N LEU A 410 -38.66 -8.67 -3.25
CA LEU A 410 -39.33 -8.57 -4.56
C LEU A 410 -39.38 -9.93 -5.29
N ASP A 411 -38.33 -10.74 -5.22
CA ASP A 411 -38.33 -12.10 -5.79
C ASP A 411 -39.37 -13.00 -5.12
N ILE A 412 -39.46 -12.96 -3.78
CA ILE A 412 -40.44 -13.73 -3.01
C ILE A 412 -41.87 -13.35 -3.42
N PHE A 413 -42.17 -12.04 -3.49
CA PHE A 413 -43.47 -11.57 -3.95
C PHE A 413 -43.77 -11.98 -5.39
N TRP A 414 -42.78 -11.85 -6.28
CA TRP A 414 -42.94 -12.22 -7.68
C TRP A 414 -43.24 -13.72 -7.84
N ILE A 415 -42.47 -14.60 -7.19
CA ILE A 415 -42.71 -16.05 -7.19
C ILE A 415 -44.10 -16.38 -6.64
N ALA A 416 -44.54 -15.70 -5.58
CA ALA A 416 -45.86 -15.94 -4.98
C ALA A 416 -47.02 -15.61 -5.95
N ILE A 417 -46.89 -14.52 -6.73
CA ILE A 417 -47.87 -14.11 -7.74
C ILE A 417 -47.87 -15.08 -8.92
N TYR A 418 -46.68 -15.45 -9.41
CA TYR A 418 -46.51 -16.20 -10.66
C TYR A 418 -46.28 -17.70 -10.47
N LYS A 419 -46.51 -18.26 -9.28
CA LYS A 419 -46.33 -19.70 -9.02
C LYS A 419 -47.13 -20.61 -9.96
N ASN A 420 -48.28 -20.13 -10.46
CA ASN A 420 -49.16 -20.88 -11.35
C ASN A 420 -48.64 -20.96 -12.79
N TRP A 421 -47.61 -20.18 -13.15
CA TRP A 421 -46.92 -20.32 -14.42
C TRP A 421 -46.22 -21.68 -14.55
N TRP A 422 -45.89 -22.32 -13.43
CA TRP A 422 -45.33 -23.68 -13.45
C TRP A 422 -46.33 -24.70 -14.01
N SER A 423 -47.60 -24.61 -13.62
CA SER A 423 -48.65 -25.55 -14.04
C SER A 423 -49.19 -25.28 -15.45
N GLY A 424 -48.84 -24.17 -16.09
CA GLY A 424 -49.33 -23.81 -17.44
C GLY A 424 -50.82 -23.44 -17.49
N THR A 425 -51.47 -23.28 -16.33
CA THR A 425 -52.91 -23.02 -16.22
C THR A 425 -53.25 -21.52 -16.06
N ASP A 426 -52.24 -20.65 -16.14
CA ASP A 426 -52.38 -19.24 -15.80
C ASP A 426 -52.73 -18.38 -17.02
N LYS A 427 -53.80 -17.59 -16.92
CA LYS A 427 -54.24 -16.68 -18.00
C LYS A 427 -53.35 -15.44 -18.13
N THR A 428 -52.41 -15.22 -17.21
CA THR A 428 -51.44 -14.11 -17.24
C THR A 428 -50.16 -14.44 -18.03
N LEU A 429 -50.08 -15.63 -18.64
CA LEU A 429 -48.97 -16.01 -19.50
C LEU A 429 -48.77 -14.95 -20.62
N PRO A 430 -47.52 -14.57 -20.92
CA PRO A 430 -47.22 -13.76 -22.10
C PRO A 430 -47.84 -14.40 -23.35
N THR A 431 -48.25 -13.60 -24.33
CA THR A 431 -48.96 -14.06 -25.55
C THR A 431 -48.09 -14.88 -26.52
N TRP A 432 -47.04 -15.55 -26.02
CA TRP A 432 -46.06 -16.33 -26.79
C TRP A 432 -46.57 -17.73 -27.18
N GLY A 433 -47.80 -18.08 -26.79
CA GLY A 433 -48.38 -19.40 -27.05
C GLY A 433 -47.65 -20.53 -26.31
N GLU A 434 -47.94 -21.78 -26.67
CA GLU A 434 -47.39 -22.98 -26.02
C GLU A 434 -45.84 -23.06 -26.06
N ALA A 435 -45.21 -22.37 -27.01
CA ALA A 435 -43.76 -22.29 -27.12
C ALA A 435 -43.10 -21.45 -25.99
N GLY A 436 -43.88 -20.60 -25.31
CA GLY A 436 -43.41 -19.77 -24.21
C GLY A 436 -43.31 -20.49 -22.85
N ASP A 437 -44.06 -21.58 -22.67
CA ASP A 437 -44.14 -22.29 -21.38
C ASP A 437 -42.78 -22.75 -20.83
N PRO A 438 -41.86 -23.33 -21.64
CA PRO A 438 -40.55 -23.71 -21.14
C PRO A 438 -39.71 -22.51 -20.68
N ILE A 439 -39.79 -21.38 -21.38
CA ILE A 439 -39.03 -20.15 -21.06
C ILE A 439 -39.50 -19.61 -19.71
N VAL A 440 -40.81 -19.60 -19.50
CA VAL A 440 -41.42 -19.13 -18.27
C VAL A 440 -41.05 -20.02 -17.07
N ARG A 441 -41.09 -21.35 -17.22
CA ARG A 441 -40.67 -22.30 -16.18
C ARG A 441 -39.19 -22.15 -15.82
N ILE A 442 -38.33 -22.02 -16.83
CA ILE A 442 -36.88 -21.77 -16.62
C ILE A 442 -36.66 -20.44 -15.91
N THR A 443 -37.45 -19.41 -16.22
CA THR A 443 -37.35 -18.10 -15.54
C THR A 443 -37.64 -18.22 -14.04
N ILE A 444 -38.61 -19.05 -13.63
CA ILE A 444 -38.87 -19.33 -12.20
C ILE A 444 -37.65 -20.00 -11.55
N VAL A 445 -37.06 -21.01 -12.21
CA VAL A 445 -35.86 -21.69 -11.70
C VAL A 445 -34.70 -20.71 -11.54
N PHE A 446 -34.45 -19.87 -12.54
CA PHE A 446 -33.45 -18.81 -12.45
C PHE A 446 -33.76 -17.81 -11.35
N CYS A 447 -35.03 -17.44 -11.14
CA CYS A 447 -35.44 -16.56 -10.04
C CYS A 447 -35.09 -17.17 -8.67
N ILE A 448 -35.39 -18.45 -8.45
CA ILE A 448 -35.07 -19.16 -7.20
C ILE A 448 -33.55 -19.22 -7.00
N PHE A 449 -32.80 -19.58 -8.04
CA PHE A 449 -31.34 -19.65 -7.95
C PHE A 449 -30.72 -18.27 -7.69
N ASN A 450 -31.23 -17.22 -8.34
CA ASN A 450 -30.79 -15.84 -8.12
C ASN A 450 -31.06 -15.37 -6.69
N MET A 451 -32.20 -15.77 -6.10
CA MET A 451 -32.54 -15.49 -4.71
C MET A 451 -31.55 -16.14 -3.72
N ILE A 452 -31.11 -17.38 -3.98
CA ILE A 452 -30.07 -18.06 -3.19
C ILE A 452 -28.75 -17.28 -3.26
N LEU A 453 -28.34 -16.88 -4.47
CA LEU A 453 -27.11 -16.11 -4.68
C LEU A 453 -27.16 -14.77 -3.94
N LYS A 454 -28.26 -14.01 -4.04
CA LYS A 454 -28.45 -12.75 -3.30
C LYS A 454 -28.37 -12.94 -1.79
N THR A 455 -28.87 -14.06 -1.27
CA THR A 455 -28.80 -14.37 0.16
C THR A 455 -27.36 -14.61 0.61
N ALA A 456 -26.58 -15.40 -0.15
CA ALA A 456 -25.15 -15.57 0.09
C ALA A 456 -24.38 -14.24 -0.02
N LEU A 457 -24.78 -13.39 -0.96
CA LEU A 457 -24.22 -12.06 -1.17
C LEU A 457 -24.48 -11.11 0.00
N CYS A 458 -25.69 -11.11 0.55
CA CYS A 458 -26.01 -10.35 1.77
C CYS A 458 -25.10 -10.75 2.94
N TYR A 459 -24.82 -12.04 3.09
CA TYR A 459 -23.90 -12.54 4.12
C TYR A 459 -22.48 -11.97 3.92
N ILE A 460 -21.97 -12.03 2.68
CA ILE A 460 -20.64 -11.50 2.33
C ILE A 460 -20.58 -9.96 2.52
N ILE A 461 -21.58 -9.21 2.07
CA ILE A 461 -21.66 -7.75 2.25
C ILE A 461 -21.70 -7.38 3.73
N PHE A 462 -22.43 -8.15 4.55
CA PHE A 462 -22.48 -7.92 5.99
C PHE A 462 -21.12 -8.16 6.65
N HIS A 463 -20.38 -9.19 6.22
CA HIS A 463 -19.04 -9.44 6.69
C HIS A 463 -18.09 -8.27 6.32
N TYR A 464 -18.16 -7.76 5.09
CA TYR A 464 -17.40 -6.56 4.71
C TYR A 464 -17.77 -5.33 5.47
N TYR A 465 -19.06 -5.12 5.68
CA TYR A 465 -19.52 -3.98 6.46
C TYR A 465 -18.90 -3.99 7.86
N LYS A 466 -18.80 -5.16 8.49
CA LYS A 466 -18.15 -5.33 9.79
C LYS A 466 -16.63 -5.11 9.72
N ALA A 467 -15.95 -5.60 8.69
CA ALA A 467 -14.52 -5.39 8.49
C ALA A 467 -14.16 -3.93 8.13
N ALA A 468 -15.00 -3.26 7.34
CA ALA A 468 -14.82 -1.85 7.00
C ALA A 468 -14.91 -0.95 8.24
N GLN A 469 -15.66 -1.36 9.27
CA GLN A 469 -15.69 -0.65 10.55
C GLN A 469 -14.42 -0.80 11.38
N SER A 470 -13.66 -1.89 11.23
CA SER A 470 -12.43 -2.13 11.99
C SER A 470 -11.19 -1.42 11.41
N SER A 471 -11.35 -0.62 10.35
CA SER A 471 -10.25 0.12 9.67
C SER A 471 -9.07 -0.77 9.24
N GLN A 472 -9.32 -2.06 9.01
CA GLN A 472 -8.30 -2.98 8.50
C GLN A 472 -8.06 -2.74 7.01
N VAL A 473 -6.78 -2.71 6.61
CA VAL A 473 -6.41 -2.68 5.20
C VAL A 473 -6.70 -4.05 4.61
N LEU A 474 -7.56 -4.08 3.61
CA LEU A 474 -7.96 -5.29 2.90
C LEU A 474 -6.99 -5.51 1.74
N LYS A 475 -6.44 -6.72 1.62
CA LYS A 475 -5.68 -7.11 0.44
C LYS A 475 -6.55 -8.04 -0.38
N ILE A 476 -6.76 -7.73 -1.65
CA ILE A 476 -7.42 -8.62 -2.60
C ILE A 476 -6.37 -9.25 -3.49
N LYS A 477 -6.26 -10.57 -3.46
CA LYS A 477 -5.55 -11.35 -4.48
C LYS A 477 -6.56 -11.81 -5.53
N ALA A 478 -6.54 -11.21 -6.71
CA ALA A 478 -7.29 -11.69 -7.85
C ALA A 478 -6.31 -12.20 -8.92
N TRP A 479 -6.26 -13.53 -9.09
CA TRP A 479 -5.27 -14.19 -9.96
C TRP A 479 -3.81 -13.87 -9.56
N GLN A 480 -3.07 -13.13 -10.39
CA GLN A 480 -1.68 -12.71 -10.12
C GLN A 480 -1.58 -11.25 -9.65
N PHE A 481 -2.70 -10.55 -9.50
CA PHE A 481 -2.73 -9.15 -9.10
C PHE A 481 -3.13 -9.05 -7.61
N GLU A 482 -2.34 -8.30 -6.84
CA GLU A 482 -2.64 -7.94 -5.45
C GLU A 482 -3.06 -6.48 -5.42
N PHE A 483 -4.29 -6.21 -5.00
CA PHE A 483 -4.83 -4.85 -4.83
C PHE A 483 -4.99 -4.57 -3.34
N GLN A 484 -4.51 -3.41 -2.88
CA GLN A 484 -4.75 -2.95 -1.52
C GLN A 484 -5.96 -2.04 -1.50
N ILE A 485 -7.00 -2.47 -0.79
CA ILE A 485 -8.28 -1.80 -0.63
C ILE A 485 -8.36 -1.28 0.80
N GLY A 486 -8.68 0.00 0.95
CA GLY A 486 -9.00 0.56 2.27
C GLY A 486 -8.25 1.82 2.71
N ILE A 487 -7.27 2.33 1.96
CA ILE A 487 -6.65 3.65 2.25
C ILE A 487 -6.34 4.45 0.97
N LEU A 488 -7.19 4.41 -0.06
CA LEU A 488 -7.22 5.52 -1.03
C LEU A 488 -8.12 6.63 -0.49
N LYS A 489 -7.63 7.30 0.56
CA LYS A 489 -8.08 8.64 0.97
C LYS A 489 -7.63 9.73 -0.02
N GLN A 490 -7.19 9.37 -1.21
CA GLN A 490 -7.08 10.29 -2.33
C GLN A 490 -8.24 10.04 -3.27
N ASN A 491 -9.27 10.86 -3.08
CA ASN A 491 -10.24 11.12 -4.12
C ASN A 491 -9.49 11.50 -5.40
N LEU A 492 -9.33 10.55 -6.33
CA LEU A 492 -8.87 10.81 -7.71
C LEU A 492 -9.77 11.84 -8.44
N PHE A 493 -10.92 12.20 -7.85
CA PHE A 493 -11.90 13.15 -8.39
C PHE A 493 -12.50 14.10 -7.36
N THR A 494 -11.84 14.43 -6.23
CA THR A 494 -12.17 15.73 -5.60
C THR A 494 -11.65 16.79 -6.54
N SER A 495 -12.50 17.17 -7.50
CA SER A 495 -12.44 18.50 -8.05
C SER A 495 -12.38 19.45 -6.87
N ASP A 496 -11.39 20.32 -6.94
CA ASP A 496 -11.19 21.44 -6.07
C ASP A 496 -12.56 22.07 -5.74
N LYS A 497 -13.01 21.98 -4.48
CA LYS A 497 -14.25 22.63 -4.02
C LYS A 497 -14.20 24.16 -4.20
N ARG A 498 -13.06 24.71 -4.63
CA ARG A 498 -12.84 26.11 -4.97
C ARG A 498 -13.42 26.55 -6.33
N LEU A 499 -13.95 25.63 -7.16
CA LEU A 499 -14.57 26.00 -8.44
C LEU A 499 -16.10 26.20 -8.38
N LEU A 500 -16.73 26.09 -7.20
CA LEU A 500 -18.17 26.32 -7.02
C LEU A 500 -18.51 27.31 -5.89
N SER A 501 -17.58 28.21 -5.55
CA SER A 501 -17.85 29.38 -4.70
C SER A 501 -17.48 30.66 -5.43
#